data_AF-A0A7K2P8Y8-F1
#
_entry.id   AF-A0A7K2P8Y8-F1
#
_cell.length_a   1.000
_cell.length_b   1.000
_cell.length_c   1.000
_cell.angle_alpha   90.00
_cell.angle_beta   90.00
_cell.angle_gamma   90.00
#
_symmetry.space_group_name_H-M   'P 1'
#
loop_
_entity.id
_entity.type
_entity.pdbx_description
1 polymer ?
#
loop_
_entity_poly.entity_id
_entity_poly.type
_entity_poly.pdbx_seq_one_letter_code
_entity_poly.pdbx_strand_id
1 'polypeptide(L)' 'MHVLILGGTTEARRLAELLAAEQPAGPRVTNSLAGRVSAPRTPPGEVRVGGFGGADGLAAWLREHAVDLLVDATHPF' A
#
# COMPACT_ATOMS: atom_id res chain seq x y z
N MET A 1 4.94 9.68 9.66
CA MET A 1 3.92 8.61 9.66
C MET A 1 4.09 7.78 8.40
N HIS A 2 4.01 6.45 8.50
CA HIS A 2 4.08 5.50 7.39
C HIS A 2 2.74 4.77 7.22
N VAL A 3 2.17 4.90 6.03
CA VAL A 3 0.90 4.27 5.63
C VAL A 3 1.17 3.16 4.63
N LEU A 4 0.69 1.95 4.95
CA LEU A 4 0.62 0.83 4.01
C LEU A 4 -0.79 0.73 3.45
N ILE A 5 -0.93 0.76 2.12
CA ILE A 5 -2.20 0.53 1.44
C ILE A 5 -2.18 -0.86 0.80
N LEU A 6 -3.04 -1.76 1.25
CA LEU A 6 -3.31 -3.01 0.53
C LEU A 6 -4.25 -2.67 -0.63
N GLY A 7 -3.77 -2.87 -1.87
CA GLY A 7 -4.40 -2.27 -3.04
C GLY A 7 -4.66 -3.22 -4.19
N GLY A 8 -4.87 -2.63 -5.36
CA GLY A 8 -5.34 -3.30 -6.57
C GLY A 8 -6.70 -2.81 -7.06
N THR A 9 -7.30 -1.84 -6.36
CA THR A 9 -8.58 -1.20 -6.68
C THR A 9 -8.39 0.26 -7.12
N THR A 10 -9.44 0.85 -7.67
CA THR A 10 -9.46 2.29 -8.01
C THR A 10 -9.39 3.15 -6.75
N GLU A 11 -10.03 2.71 -5.68
CA GLU A 11 -10.10 3.35 -4.37
C GLU A 11 -8.73 3.42 -3.71
N ALA A 12 -7.97 2.32 -3.74
CA ALA A 12 -6.59 2.28 -3.25
C ALA A 12 -5.70 3.31 -3.97
N ARG A 13 -5.82 3.39 -5.31
CA ARG A 13 -5.07 4.37 -6.11
C ARG A 13 -5.47 5.80 -5.75
N ARG A 14 -6.77 6.08 -5.63
CA ARG A 14 -7.26 7.42 -5.28
C ARG A 14 -6.78 7.84 -3.90
N LEU A 15 -6.75 6.92 -2.93
CA LEU A 15 -6.19 7.19 -1.61
C LEU A 15 -4.70 7.54 -1.69
N ALA A 16 -3.92 6.78 -2.44
CA ALA A 16 -2.50 7.06 -2.64
C ALA A 16 -2.27 8.45 -3.27
N GLU A 17 -3.08 8.83 -4.26
CA GLU A 17 -3.03 10.16 -4.90
C GLU A 17 -3.33 11.30 -3.92
N LEU A 18 -4.34 11.14 -3.06
CA LEU A 18 -4.69 12.13 -2.04
C LEU A 18 -3.56 12.30 -1.01
N LEU A 19 -3.01 11.19 -0.50
CA LEU A 19 -1.90 11.23 0.46
C LEU A 19 -0.62 11.80 -0.16
N ALA A 20 -0.34 11.49 -1.43
CA ALA A 20 0.81 12.04 -2.14
C ALA A 20 0.70 13.56 -2.35
N ALA A 21 -0.51 14.11 -2.48
CA ALA A 21 -0.73 15.55 -2.63
C ALA A 21 -0.38 16.34 -1.37
N GLU A 22 -0.26 15.70 -0.21
CA GLU A 22 0.13 16.34 1.07
C GLU A 22 1.65 16.43 1.25
N GLN A 23 2.45 15.86 0.34
CA GLN A 23 3.90 15.86 0.45
C GLN A 23 4.51 17.27 0.33
N PRO A 24 5.59 17.58 1.08
CA PRO A 24 6.38 16.67 1.92
C PRO A 24 5.88 16.55 3.37
N ALA A 25 4.82 17.28 3.75
CA ALA A 25 4.28 17.25 5.11
C ALA A 25 3.44 16.00 5.40
N GLY A 26 2.96 15.33 4.35
CA GLY A 26 2.17 14.12 4.40
C GLY A 26 2.94 12.86 4.83
N PRO A 27 2.24 11.72 4.91
CA PRO A 27 2.86 10.46 5.28
C PRO A 27 3.71 9.86 4.14
N ARG A 28 4.70 9.05 4.53
CA ARG A 28 5.30 8.10 3.59
C ARG A 28 4.24 7.04 3.25
N VAL A 29 4.04 6.77 1.97
CA VAL A 29 3.05 5.81 1.48
C VAL A 29 3.74 4.65 0.78
N THR A 30 3.42 3.42 1.17
CA THR A 30 3.78 2.20 0.44
C THR A 30 2.49 1.52 -0.05
N ASN A 31 2.42 1.28 -1.35
CA ASN A 31 1.31 0.57 -2.01
C ASN A 31 1.67 -0.91 -2.17
N SER A 32 0.81 -1.80 -1.70
CA SER A 32 1.00 -3.24 -1.75
C SER A 32 0.07 -3.90 -2.76
N LEU A 33 0.63 -4.42 -3.84
CA LEU A 33 -0.09 -5.05 -4.95
C LEU A 33 0.10 -6.57 -4.97
N ALA A 34 -0.96 -7.32 -5.24
CA ALA A 34 -0.90 -8.77 -5.35
C ALA A 34 -0.17 -9.28 -6.62
N GLY A 35 0.12 -8.40 -7.59
CA GLY A 35 0.80 -8.77 -8.84
C GLY A 35 -0.07 -9.48 -9.87
N ARG A 36 -1.41 -9.38 -9.77
CA ARG A 36 -2.37 -10.05 -10.67
C ARG A 36 -2.65 -9.29 -11.98
N VAL A 37 -2.06 -8.11 -12.18
CA VAL A 37 -2.27 -7.27 -13.36
C VAL A 37 -0.92 -7.08 -14.06
N SER A 38 -0.89 -7.24 -15.39
CA SER A 38 0.34 -7.22 -16.20
C SER A 38 0.96 -5.83 -16.38
N ALA A 39 0.18 -4.76 -16.21
CA ALA A 39 0.65 -3.38 -16.32
C ALA A 39 -0.20 -2.40 -15.47
N PRO A 40 -0.21 -2.51 -14.14
CA PRO A 40 -0.89 -1.52 -13.29
C PRO A 40 -0.18 -0.17 -13.46
N ARG A 41 -0.95 0.91 -13.62
CA ARG A 41 -0.39 2.26 -13.44
C ARG A 41 0.10 2.35 -12.00
N THR A 42 1.40 2.63 -11.85
CA THR A 42 2.03 2.74 -10.54
C THR A 42 1.43 3.92 -9.78
N PRO A 43 0.75 3.69 -8.64
CA PRO A 43 0.31 4.79 -7.79
C PRO A 43 1.53 5.55 -7.25
N PRO A 44 1.36 6.84 -6.86
CA PRO A 44 2.44 7.60 -6.25
C PRO A 44 2.88 6.97 -4.92
N GLY A 45 4.15 7.18 -4.57
CA GLY A 45 4.80 6.58 -3.41
C GLY A 45 5.56 5.30 -3.74
N GLU A 46 5.98 4.60 -2.70
CA GLU A 46 6.67 3.32 -2.84
C GLU A 46 5.67 2.23 -3.26
N VAL A 47 6.14 1.23 -4.01
CA VAL A 47 5.31 0.11 -4.44
C VAL A 47 6.02 -1.21 -4.15
N ARG A 48 5.30 -2.12 -3.50
CA ARG A 48 5.70 -3.53 -3.34
C ARG A 48 4.74 -4.44 -4.08
N VAL A 49 5.25 -5.54 -4.63
CA VAL A 49 4.49 -6.54 -5.37
C VAL A 49 4.72 -7.92 -4.75
N GLY A 50 3.64 -8.69 -4.60
CA GLY A 50 3.68 -10.06 -4.07
C GLY A 50 3.05 -10.19 -2.68
N GLY A 51 2.81 -11.42 -2.25
CA GLY A 51 2.24 -11.71 -0.93
C GLY A 51 3.20 -11.36 0.21
N PHE A 52 2.67 -11.34 1.43
CA PHE A 52 3.48 -11.16 2.65
C PHE A 52 3.95 -12.48 3.27
N GLY A 53 3.44 -13.64 2.82
CA GLY A 53 3.69 -14.93 3.46
C GLY A 53 2.71 -15.25 4.58
N GLY A 54 1.44 -14.86 4.44
CA GLY A 54 0.39 -15.06 5.45
C GLY A 54 0.35 -13.96 6.51
N ALA A 55 -0.44 -14.18 7.57
CA ALA A 55 -0.64 -13.20 8.64
C ALA A 55 0.65 -12.90 9.41
N ASP A 56 1.46 -13.92 9.70
CA ASP A 56 2.74 -13.76 10.39
C ASP A 56 3.74 -12.95 9.55
N GLY A 57 3.80 -13.24 8.26
CA GLY A 57 4.63 -12.50 7.33
C GLY A 57 4.19 -11.03 7.16
N LEU A 58 2.87 -10.77 7.15
CA LEU A 58 2.35 -9.39 7.19
C LEU A 58 2.75 -8.70 8.49
N ALA A 59 2.54 -9.35 9.63
CA ALA A 59 2.87 -8.79 10.93
C ALA A 59 4.38 -8.53 11.10
N ALA A 60 5.24 -9.40 10.56
CA ALA A 60 6.68 -9.18 10.53
C ALA A 60 7.03 -7.95 9.68
N TRP A 61 6.48 -7.87 8.46
CA TRP A 61 6.74 -6.75 7.55
C TRP A 61 6.30 -5.40 8.12
N LEU A 62 5.10 -5.35 8.73
CA LEU A 62 4.58 -4.15 9.39
C LEU A 62 5.54 -3.62 10.47
N ARG A 63 6.11 -4.52 11.29
CA ARG A 63 7.06 -4.15 12.34
C ARG A 63 8.41 -3.71 11.78
N GLU A 64 8.95 -4.48 10.84
CA GLU A 64 10.25 -4.19 10.21
C GLU A 64 10.25 -2.83 9.50
N HIS A 65 9.13 -2.47 8.86
CA HIS A 65 9.01 -1.23 8.09
C HIS A 65 8.36 -0.08 8.89
N ALA A 66 8.14 -0.27 10.19
CA ALA A 66 7.52 0.70 11.10
C ALA A 66 6.25 1.33 10.49
N VAL A 67 5.28 0.49 10.11
CA VAL A 67 3.98 0.95 9.59
C VAL A 67 3.12 1.44 10.75
N ASP A 68 2.63 2.68 10.64
CA ASP A 68 1.75 3.29 11.64
C ASP A 68 0.27 3.01 11.33
N LEU A 69 -0.09 2.93 10.04
CA LEU A 69 -1.45 2.70 9.58
C LEU A 69 -1.47 1.72 8.40
N LEU A 70 -2.28 0.68 8.51
CA LEU A 70 -2.64 -0.19 7.39
C LEU A 70 -4.05 0.17 6.93
N VAL A 71 -4.21 0.41 5.63
CA VAL A 71 -5.52 0.56 4.99
C VAL A 71 -5.74 -0.62 4.06
N ASP A 72 -6.77 -1.42 4.35
CA ASP A 72 -7.25 -2.44 3.44
C ASP A 72 -8.22 -1.83 2.43
N ALA A 73 -7.72 -1.58 1.23
CA ALA A 73 -8.50 -1.14 0.07
C ALA A 73 -8.44 -2.21 -1.03
N THR A 74 -8.33 -3.49 -0.64
CA THR A 74 -8.39 -4.60 -1.58
C THR A 74 -9.81 -4.78 -2.14
N HIS A 75 -9.91 -5.54 -3.23
CA HIS A 75 -11.21 -5.90 -3.79
C HIS A 75 -11.94 -6.83 -2.79
N PRO A 76 -13.26 -6.66 -2.55
CA PRO A 76 -13.99 -7.43 -1.52
C PRO A 76 -14.18 -8.92 -1.85
N PHE A 77 -13.74 -9.37 -3.02
CA PHE A 77 -13.83 -10.75 -3.51
C PHE A 77 -12.50 -11.18 -4.12
#